data_AF-A0A0G1WT86-F1
#
_entry.id   AF-A0A0G1WT86-F1
#
_cell.length_a   1.000
_cell.length_b   1.000
_cell.length_c   1.000
_cell.angle_alpha   90.00
_cell.angle_beta   90.00
_cell.angle_gamma   90.00
#
_symmetry.space_group_name_H-M   'P 1'
#
loop_
_entity.id
_entity.type
_entity.pdbx_description
1 polymer ?
#
loop_
_entity_poly.entity_id
_entity_poly.type
_entity_poly.pdbx_seq_one_letter_code
_entity_poly.pdbx_strand_id
1 'polypeptide(L)'
;METVKKTEVEVKFQATETPIPQETVSKPAGPKAKVAVRTAEGFLAGFVNNTLGDRAKYRNYSVKQEGKIAMLIYTAYKGSFNYSKQATEMQAEGTDELAVRLECGLVLSNANRLEYCGTHIVFGGGRSYQSGQAPAQTILEKAGAISVPFRVFADAKLNLAEAEVIEKAPSETITVDVKKWKNGVSVVESDNRHYVGACLLKVGGEYFLFDLDREELKHKLSNPFIVKLPRAVKTIEEAYASLKPAKVTMAEVGGIPVQRQGEWFFIHRMDDLPAELPEPPKELKAMADNPPDARLMGATANEHYEPGRNYCYDFTDKAQEALYEQKVKEWEAAVEKVRNYSPREGELRQGENRPNSVEKFLVLNGVVLVSGLVRHTGREHRDIRLEGWWEPVPNTAVQSWQVSGEVD
;
A
#
# COMPACT_ATOMS: atom_id res chain seq x y z
N MET A 1 39.57 -22.93 28.78
CA MET A 1 38.97 -22.64 27.46
C MET A 1 38.01 -23.78 27.16
N GLU A 2 36.76 -23.64 27.61
CA GLU A 2 35.69 -24.59 27.28
C GLU A 2 34.99 -24.12 26.00
N THR A 3 35.04 -24.96 24.98
CA THR A 3 34.32 -24.78 23.70
C THR A 3 32.82 -24.93 23.93
N VAL A 4 32.10 -23.81 23.87
CA VAL A 4 30.64 -23.77 23.80
C VAL A 4 30.20 -24.29 22.44
N LYS A 5 29.55 -25.46 22.41
CA LYS A 5 28.90 -26.00 21.22
C LYS A 5 27.65 -25.16 20.91
N LYS A 6 27.66 -24.52 19.75
CA LYS A 6 26.54 -23.77 19.18
C LYS A 6 25.49 -24.78 18.68
N THR A 7 24.34 -24.83 19.32
CA THR A 7 23.20 -25.66 18.87
C THR A 7 22.46 -24.88 17.78
N GLU A 8 22.55 -25.35 16.54
CA GLU A 8 21.71 -24.86 15.44
C GLU A 8 20.28 -25.38 15.63
N VAL A 9 19.33 -24.46 15.79
CA VAL A 9 17.90 -24.76 15.79
C VAL A 9 17.41 -24.59 14.35
N GLU A 10 17.23 -25.71 13.66
CA GLU A 10 16.67 -25.75 12.31
C GLU A 10 15.14 -25.58 12.40
N VAL A 11 14.63 -24.40 12.05
CA VAL A 11 13.18 -24.14 11.93
C VAL A 11 12.74 -24.53 10.53
N LYS A 12 12.09 -25.69 10.37
CA LYS A 12 11.53 -26.13 9.08
C LYS A 12 10.14 -25.53 8.87
N PHE A 13 10.05 -24.59 7.94
CA PHE A 13 8.77 -24.20 7.33
C PHE A 13 8.45 -25.16 6.18
N GLN A 14 7.38 -25.96 6.31
CA GLN A 14 6.83 -26.72 5.18
C GLN A 14 5.70 -25.90 4.55
N ALA A 15 6.03 -25.12 3.52
CA ALA A 15 5.04 -24.65 2.55
C ALA A 15 4.84 -25.78 1.53
N THR A 16 3.67 -26.42 1.52
CA THR A 16 3.30 -27.34 0.45
C THR A 16 2.91 -26.53 -0.77
N GLU A 17 3.87 -26.28 -1.66
CA GLU A 17 3.62 -25.75 -3.01
C GLU A 17 2.92 -26.86 -3.83
N THR A 18 1.60 -26.74 -3.96
CA THR A 18 0.88 -27.55 -4.95
C THR A 18 1.08 -26.85 -6.30
N PRO A 19 1.57 -27.52 -7.36
CA PRO A 19 1.75 -26.87 -8.66
C PRO A 19 0.39 -26.36 -9.15
N ILE A 20 0.25 -25.04 -9.21
CA ILE A 20 -1.02 -24.39 -9.53
C ILE A 20 -1.14 -24.32 -11.07
N PRO A 21 -2.23 -24.82 -11.66
CA PRO A 21 -2.47 -24.65 -13.09
C PRO A 21 -2.57 -23.16 -13.42
N GLN A 22 -1.78 -22.70 -14.39
CA GLN A 22 -1.89 -21.36 -14.94
C GLN A 22 -3.25 -21.22 -15.65
N GLU A 23 -4.16 -20.42 -15.08
CA GLU A 23 -5.38 -20.02 -15.77
C GLU A 23 -5.03 -18.98 -16.84
N THR A 24 -4.90 -19.42 -18.09
CA THR A 24 -4.94 -18.48 -19.21
C THR A 24 -6.31 -17.82 -19.23
N VAL A 25 -6.36 -16.50 -19.04
CA VAL A 25 -7.58 -15.69 -19.17
C VAL A 25 -8.08 -15.81 -20.61
N SER A 26 -8.93 -16.80 -20.89
CA SER A 26 -9.52 -16.98 -22.21
C SER A 26 -10.42 -15.80 -22.50
N LYS A 27 -10.28 -15.18 -23.69
CA LYS A 27 -11.24 -14.17 -24.17
C LYS A 27 -12.68 -14.64 -23.95
N PRO A 28 -13.59 -13.77 -23.50
CA PRO A 28 -14.96 -14.17 -23.21
C PRO A 28 -15.58 -14.84 -24.45
N ALA A 29 -16.01 -16.09 -24.29
CA ALA A 29 -16.77 -16.80 -25.31
C ALA A 29 -17.99 -15.96 -25.70
N GLY A 30 -18.34 -15.95 -27.00
CA GLY A 30 -19.50 -15.20 -27.52
C GLY A 30 -20.78 -15.45 -26.72
N PRO A 31 -21.80 -14.57 -26.87
CA PRO A 31 -22.94 -14.51 -25.95
C PRO A 31 -23.60 -15.88 -25.77
N LYS A 32 -23.44 -16.44 -24.56
CA LYS A 32 -24.07 -17.71 -24.17
C LYS A 32 -25.60 -17.51 -24.10
N ALA A 33 -26.35 -18.59 -24.31
CA ALA A 33 -27.81 -18.58 -24.27
C ALA A 33 -28.36 -17.83 -23.02
N LYS A 34 -29.45 -17.06 -23.19
CA LYS A 34 -30.10 -16.30 -22.11
C LYS A 34 -30.40 -17.23 -20.93
N VAL A 35 -29.83 -16.94 -19.76
CA VAL A 35 -30.07 -17.72 -18.55
C VAL A 35 -31.34 -17.21 -17.87
N ALA A 36 -32.26 -18.11 -17.54
CA ALA A 36 -33.43 -17.77 -16.75
C ALA A 36 -33.01 -17.41 -15.32
N VAL A 37 -32.82 -16.12 -15.05
CA VAL A 37 -32.48 -15.64 -13.70
C VAL A 37 -33.67 -15.88 -12.77
N ARG A 38 -33.50 -16.74 -11.76
CA ARG A 38 -34.50 -17.00 -10.71
C ARG A 38 -33.97 -16.76 -9.31
N THR A 39 -32.67 -16.52 -9.17
CA THR A 39 -31.95 -16.38 -7.90
C THR A 39 -31.02 -15.16 -7.97
N ALA A 40 -30.59 -14.67 -6.79
CA ALA A 40 -29.59 -13.60 -6.73
C ALA A 40 -28.28 -14.07 -7.36
N GLU A 41 -27.86 -15.30 -7.06
CA GLU A 41 -26.69 -15.94 -7.65
C GLU A 41 -26.75 -15.96 -9.18
N GLY A 42 -27.88 -16.38 -9.77
CA GLY A 42 -28.06 -16.36 -11.21
C GLY A 42 -28.03 -14.96 -11.82
N PHE A 43 -28.46 -13.94 -11.08
CA PHE A 43 -28.38 -12.54 -11.54
C PHE A 43 -26.93 -12.04 -11.52
N LEU A 44 -26.21 -12.26 -10.42
CA LEU A 44 -24.82 -11.86 -10.27
C LEU A 44 -23.92 -12.57 -11.28
N ALA A 45 -24.04 -13.90 -11.40
CA ALA A 45 -23.31 -14.68 -12.39
C ALA A 45 -23.70 -14.26 -13.83
N GLY A 46 -24.99 -13.96 -14.06
CA GLY A 46 -25.46 -13.46 -15.35
C GLY A 46 -24.90 -12.08 -15.70
N PHE A 47 -24.67 -11.21 -14.71
CA PHE A 47 -23.98 -9.94 -14.90
C PHE A 47 -22.54 -10.19 -15.37
N VAL A 48 -21.80 -11.05 -14.67
CA VAL A 48 -20.41 -11.35 -15.02
C VAL A 48 -20.31 -11.95 -16.43
N ASN A 49 -21.18 -12.92 -16.74
CA ASN A 49 -21.16 -13.62 -18.03
C ASN A 49 -21.88 -12.89 -19.18
N ASN A 50 -22.39 -11.68 -18.94
CA ASN A 50 -23.20 -10.93 -19.90
C ASN A 50 -24.41 -11.71 -20.47
N THR A 51 -25.10 -12.48 -19.63
CA THR A 51 -26.27 -13.30 -20.01
C THR A 51 -27.60 -12.80 -19.44
N LEU A 52 -27.64 -11.58 -18.88
CA LEU A 52 -28.86 -10.98 -18.32
C LEU A 52 -29.92 -10.60 -19.38
N GLY A 53 -29.49 -10.36 -20.63
CA GLY A 53 -30.35 -9.77 -21.66
C GLY A 53 -30.87 -8.40 -21.22
N ASP A 54 -32.17 -8.16 -21.41
CA ASP A 54 -32.83 -6.88 -21.08
C ASP A 54 -33.10 -6.72 -19.57
N ARG A 55 -32.72 -7.70 -18.74
CA ARG A 55 -33.01 -7.69 -17.32
C ARG A 55 -32.01 -6.80 -16.56
N ALA A 56 -32.40 -5.56 -16.30
CA ALA A 56 -31.59 -4.60 -15.56
C ALA A 56 -31.77 -4.63 -14.03
N LYS A 57 -32.71 -5.41 -13.48
CA LYS A 57 -32.98 -5.44 -12.03
C LYS A 57 -33.40 -6.82 -11.53
N TYR A 58 -32.94 -7.18 -10.34
CA TYR A 58 -33.42 -8.32 -9.58
C TYR A 58 -33.30 -8.06 -8.07
N ARG A 59 -34.43 -7.96 -7.37
CA ARG A 59 -34.48 -7.60 -5.94
C ARG A 59 -33.70 -6.31 -5.67
N ASN A 60 -32.68 -6.38 -4.81
CA ASN A 60 -31.81 -5.29 -4.40
C ASN A 60 -30.68 -5.00 -5.39
N TYR A 61 -30.52 -5.82 -6.44
CA TYR A 61 -29.49 -5.64 -7.44
C TYR A 61 -30.06 -4.96 -8.68
N SER A 62 -29.30 -4.03 -9.23
CA SER A 62 -29.60 -3.38 -10.49
C SER A 62 -28.34 -3.19 -11.33
N VAL A 63 -28.51 -3.10 -12.64
CA VAL A 63 -27.45 -2.80 -13.59
C VAL A 63 -27.69 -1.40 -14.13
N LYS A 64 -26.72 -0.51 -13.95
CA LYS A 64 -26.71 0.84 -14.50
C LYS A 64 -25.73 0.86 -15.68
N GLN A 65 -26.17 1.34 -16.84
CA GLN A 65 -25.30 1.49 -18.01
C GLN A 65 -24.77 2.93 -18.06
N GLU A 66 -23.45 3.10 -18.14
CA GLU A 66 -22.78 4.38 -18.31
C GLU A 66 -21.86 4.30 -19.54
N GLY A 67 -22.36 4.79 -20.68
CA GLY A 67 -21.69 4.61 -21.96
C GLY A 67 -21.52 3.11 -22.26
N LYS A 68 -20.27 2.67 -22.37
CA LYS A 68 -19.93 1.27 -22.68
C LYS A 68 -19.67 0.39 -21.45
N ILE A 69 -19.81 0.97 -20.27
CA ILE A 69 -19.57 0.32 -18.99
C ILE A 69 -20.93 -0.05 -18.38
N ALA A 70 -21.04 -1.25 -17.81
CA ALA A 70 -22.18 -1.66 -16.99
C ALA A 70 -21.75 -1.77 -15.54
N MET A 71 -22.44 -1.07 -14.64
CA MET A 71 -22.21 -1.09 -13.19
C MET A 71 -23.28 -1.93 -12.51
N LEU A 72 -22.86 -2.84 -11.64
CA LEU A 72 -23.74 -3.62 -10.78
C LEU A 72 -23.88 -2.91 -9.44
N ILE A 73 -25.08 -2.41 -9.17
CA ILE A 73 -25.42 -1.66 -7.96
C ILE A 73 -26.28 -2.50 -7.02
N TYR A 74 -25.90 -2.55 -5.76
CA TYR A 74 -26.73 -3.02 -4.66
C TYR A 74 -27.43 -1.84 -4.00
N THR A 75 -28.72 -1.97 -3.71
CA THR A 75 -29.48 -0.99 -2.92
C THR A 75 -29.99 -1.65 -1.66
N ALA A 76 -29.57 -1.15 -0.49
CA ALA A 76 -30.18 -1.55 0.77
C ALA A 76 -31.52 -0.85 0.96
N TYR A 77 -32.49 -1.60 1.49
CA TYR A 77 -33.81 -1.07 1.81
C TYR A 77 -34.15 -1.39 3.26
N LYS A 78 -34.75 -0.41 3.94
CA LYS A 78 -35.42 -0.58 5.23
C LYS A 78 -36.91 -0.68 5.02
N GLY A 79 -37.50 -1.73 5.57
CA GLY A 79 -38.94 -1.84 5.69
C GLY A 79 -39.43 -1.12 6.93
N SER A 80 -40.41 -0.24 6.79
CA SER A 80 -41.23 0.23 7.90
C SER A 80 -42.69 -0.17 7.65
N PHE A 81 -43.33 -0.79 8.63
CA PHE A 81 -44.75 -1.13 8.50
C PHE A 81 -45.58 0.13 8.65
N ASN A 82 -46.26 0.54 7.58
CA ASN A 82 -47.19 1.65 7.60
C ASN A 82 -48.57 1.12 8.02
N TYR A 83 -48.92 1.32 9.30
CA TYR A 83 -50.18 0.84 9.88
C TYR A 83 -51.41 1.40 9.17
N SER A 84 -51.37 2.65 8.71
CA SER A 84 -52.48 3.28 8.00
C SER A 84 -52.74 2.63 6.64
N LYS A 85 -51.67 2.17 5.97
CA LYS A 85 -51.76 1.48 4.67
C LYS A 85 -51.83 -0.04 4.81
N GLN A 86 -51.68 -0.57 6.03
CA GLN A 86 -51.48 -2.00 6.30
C GLN A 86 -50.45 -2.65 5.38
N ALA A 87 -49.39 -1.91 5.05
CA ALA A 87 -48.38 -2.32 4.08
C ALA A 87 -46.98 -1.97 4.58
N THR A 88 -45.98 -2.78 4.20
CA THR A 88 -44.58 -2.44 4.46
C THR A 88 -44.08 -1.50 3.39
N GLU A 89 -43.68 -0.30 3.78
CA GLU A 89 -43.02 0.66 2.90
C GLU A 89 -41.52 0.40 2.91
N MET A 90 -40.94 0.28 1.72
CA MET A 90 -39.50 0.07 1.56
C MET A 90 -38.85 1.40 1.22
N GLN A 91 -37.98 1.89 2.10
CA GLN A 91 -37.17 3.09 1.88
C GLN A 91 -35.73 2.67 1.60
N ALA A 92 -35.10 3.25 0.56
CA ALA A 92 -33.68 3.00 0.30
C ALA A 92 -32.84 3.62 1.43
N GLU A 93 -31.96 2.84 2.04
CA GLU A 93 -31.02 3.33 3.06
C GLU A 93 -29.69 3.78 2.43
N GLY A 94 -29.27 3.12 1.35
CA GLY A 94 -28.02 3.44 0.66
C GLY A 94 -27.73 2.47 -0.48
N THR A 95 -26.60 2.68 -1.16
CA THR A 95 -26.17 1.87 -2.30
C THR A 95 -24.69 1.55 -2.25
N ASP A 96 -24.33 0.35 -2.70
CA ASP A 96 -22.94 -0.05 -2.97
C ASP A 96 -22.76 -0.38 -4.44
N GLU A 97 -21.61 0.00 -4.99
CA GLU A 97 -21.16 -0.48 -6.29
C GLU A 97 -20.40 -1.80 -6.11
N LEU A 98 -20.99 -2.90 -6.59
CA LEU A 98 -20.47 -4.25 -6.38
C LEU A 98 -19.48 -4.68 -7.44
N ALA A 99 -19.71 -4.27 -8.68
CA ALA A 99 -18.89 -4.67 -9.81
C ALA A 99 -19.08 -3.75 -11.00
N VAL A 100 -18.08 -3.73 -11.86
CA VAL A 100 -18.07 -3.01 -13.13
C VAL A 100 -17.71 -4.01 -14.21
N ARG A 101 -18.53 -4.07 -15.27
CA ARG A 101 -18.26 -4.81 -16.49
C ARG A 101 -17.87 -3.83 -17.58
N LEU A 102 -16.70 -4.04 -18.13
CA LEU A 102 -16.07 -3.21 -19.15
C LEU A 102 -16.51 -3.64 -20.56
N GLU A 103 -16.25 -2.80 -21.56
CA GLU A 103 -16.58 -3.09 -22.97
C GLU A 103 -15.88 -4.37 -23.45
N CYS A 104 -14.65 -4.62 -22.99
CA CYS A 104 -13.88 -5.82 -23.33
C CYS A 104 -14.44 -7.12 -22.70
N GLY A 105 -15.50 -7.02 -21.90
CA GLY A 105 -16.12 -8.14 -21.18
C GLY A 105 -15.44 -8.47 -19.86
N LEU A 106 -14.33 -7.82 -19.52
CA LEU A 106 -13.71 -7.93 -18.19
C LEU A 106 -14.66 -7.41 -17.12
N VAL A 107 -14.75 -8.12 -16.01
CA VAL A 107 -15.58 -7.73 -14.85
C VAL A 107 -14.68 -7.58 -13.64
N LEU A 108 -14.70 -6.39 -13.05
CA LEU A 108 -14.02 -6.08 -11.81
C LEU A 108 -15.06 -6.06 -10.70
N SER A 109 -14.91 -6.84 -9.65
CA SER A 109 -15.73 -6.77 -8.44
C SER A 109 -15.08 -5.85 -7.41
N ASN A 110 -15.87 -5.12 -6.63
CA ASN A 110 -15.38 -4.23 -5.60
C ASN A 110 -14.97 -5.07 -4.37
N ALA A 111 -13.68 -5.08 -4.05
CA ALA A 111 -13.11 -5.74 -2.86
C ALA A 111 -13.11 -4.84 -1.62
N ASN A 112 -13.56 -3.58 -1.71
CA ASN A 112 -13.69 -2.75 -0.53
C ASN A 112 -14.75 -3.33 0.42
N ARG A 113 -14.64 -2.97 1.70
CA ARG A 113 -15.72 -3.16 2.66
C ARG A 113 -16.99 -2.47 2.18
N LEU A 114 -18.04 -3.25 1.98
CA LEU A 114 -19.33 -2.78 1.48
C LEU A 114 -20.22 -2.43 2.67
N GLU A 115 -20.65 -1.16 2.77
CA GLU A 115 -21.39 -0.66 3.92
C GLU A 115 -22.76 -1.34 4.05
N TYR A 116 -23.41 -1.57 2.91
CA TYR A 116 -24.79 -2.03 2.82
C TYR A 116 -24.90 -3.50 2.34
N CYS A 117 -24.02 -3.94 1.46
CA CYS A 117 -24.01 -5.28 0.89
C CYS A 117 -23.31 -6.26 1.82
N GLY A 118 -24.08 -6.99 2.63
CA GLY A 118 -23.59 -7.96 3.61
C GLY A 118 -24.18 -7.77 5.01
N THR A 119 -24.77 -6.61 5.27
CA THR A 119 -25.37 -6.22 6.56
C THR A 119 -26.90 -6.37 6.61
N HIS A 120 -27.54 -6.79 5.51
CA HIS A 120 -29.00 -6.77 5.33
C HIS A 120 -29.65 -8.12 4.90
N ILE A 121 -30.98 -8.15 5.03
CA ILE A 121 -31.92 -9.30 5.07
C ILE A 121 -31.75 -10.36 3.97
N VAL A 122 -31.19 -10.03 2.79
CA VAL A 122 -31.11 -10.98 1.66
C VAL A 122 -30.24 -12.21 1.95
N PHE A 123 -29.24 -12.09 2.84
CA PHE A 123 -28.35 -13.20 3.22
C PHE A 123 -28.45 -13.61 4.70
N GLY A 124 -29.46 -13.12 5.43
CA GLY A 124 -29.85 -13.66 6.74
C GLY A 124 -28.80 -13.55 7.87
N GLY A 125 -28.64 -12.36 8.46
CA GLY A 125 -27.94 -12.20 9.74
C GLY A 125 -27.97 -10.74 10.21
N GLY A 126 -28.47 -10.48 11.42
CA GLY A 126 -28.51 -9.12 11.95
C GLY A 126 -27.11 -8.58 12.21
N ARG A 127 -26.74 -7.43 11.59
CA ARG A 127 -25.57 -6.57 11.87
C ARG A 127 -24.30 -7.25 12.42
N SER A 128 -24.00 -8.48 12.01
CA SER A 128 -22.69 -9.05 12.26
C SER A 128 -21.82 -8.50 11.15
N TYR A 129 -20.96 -7.55 11.49
CA TYR A 129 -19.81 -7.21 10.67
C TYR A 129 -18.95 -8.48 10.56
N GLN A 130 -19.30 -9.37 9.63
CA GLN A 130 -18.49 -10.54 9.37
C GLN A 130 -17.21 -10.02 8.72
N SER A 131 -16.08 -10.37 9.32
CA SER A 131 -14.73 -9.96 8.92
C SER A 131 -14.27 -10.69 7.65
N GLY A 132 -15.14 -10.83 6.65
CA GLY A 132 -14.85 -11.57 5.44
C GLY A 132 -15.76 -11.22 4.28
N GLN A 133 -15.37 -11.73 3.12
CA GLN A 133 -16.00 -11.50 1.83
C GLN A 133 -17.53 -11.69 1.87
N ALA A 134 -18.29 -10.69 1.41
CA ALA A 134 -19.73 -10.76 1.32
C ALA A 134 -20.16 -11.87 0.33
N PRO A 135 -21.29 -12.57 0.55
CA PRO A 135 -21.74 -13.63 -0.36
C PRO A 135 -21.85 -13.19 -1.82
N ALA A 136 -22.22 -11.93 -2.08
CA ALA A 136 -22.27 -11.38 -3.43
C ALA A 136 -20.88 -11.28 -4.08
N GLN A 137 -19.85 -10.85 -3.34
CA GLN A 137 -18.47 -10.81 -3.83
C GLN A 137 -17.97 -12.23 -4.15
N THR A 138 -18.23 -13.21 -3.28
CA THR A 138 -17.89 -14.63 -3.54
C THR A 138 -18.56 -15.16 -4.81
N ILE A 139 -19.83 -14.82 -5.05
CA ILE A 139 -20.54 -15.23 -6.26
C ILE A 139 -19.94 -14.58 -7.51
N LEU A 140 -19.63 -13.27 -7.44
CA LEU A 140 -19.02 -12.55 -8.55
C LEU A 140 -17.66 -13.16 -8.92
N GLU A 141 -16.83 -13.42 -7.92
CA GLU A 141 -15.52 -14.04 -8.11
C GLU A 141 -15.62 -15.45 -8.69
N LYS A 142 -16.50 -16.30 -8.15
CA LYS A 142 -16.78 -17.64 -8.71
C LYS A 142 -17.28 -17.58 -10.16
N ALA A 143 -17.95 -16.50 -10.54
CA ALA A 143 -18.40 -16.29 -11.90
C ALA A 143 -17.31 -15.72 -12.83
N GLY A 144 -16.12 -15.40 -12.31
CA GLY A 144 -14.96 -14.91 -13.06
C GLY A 144 -14.67 -13.42 -12.91
N ALA A 145 -15.35 -12.71 -12.00
CA ALA A 145 -14.99 -11.33 -11.68
C ALA A 145 -13.64 -11.26 -10.93
N ILE A 146 -12.86 -10.23 -11.21
CA ILE A 146 -11.60 -9.97 -10.50
C ILE A 146 -11.89 -8.98 -9.38
N SER A 147 -11.78 -9.43 -8.12
CA SER A 147 -12.02 -8.53 -7.00
C SER A 147 -10.85 -7.57 -6.83
N VAL A 148 -11.13 -6.28 -6.94
CA VAL A 148 -10.17 -5.20 -6.80
C VAL A 148 -10.77 -4.10 -5.93
N PRO A 149 -9.96 -3.43 -5.08
CA PRO A 149 -10.44 -2.33 -4.26
C PRO A 149 -10.64 -1.09 -5.16
N PHE A 150 -11.88 -0.75 -5.51
CA PHE A 150 -12.18 0.31 -6.48
C PHE A 150 -11.58 1.66 -6.12
N ARG A 151 -11.41 1.91 -4.82
CA ARG A 151 -10.81 3.14 -4.32
C ARG A 151 -9.34 3.29 -4.76
N VAL A 152 -8.56 2.22 -4.79
CA VAL A 152 -7.16 2.24 -5.28
C VAL A 152 -7.11 2.73 -6.73
N PHE A 153 -8.04 2.26 -7.57
CA PHE A 153 -8.10 2.62 -8.99
C PHE A 153 -8.58 4.05 -9.21
N ALA A 154 -9.54 4.49 -8.40
CA ALA A 154 -10.02 5.87 -8.41
C ALA A 154 -8.91 6.86 -7.99
N ASP A 155 -8.16 6.55 -6.93
CA ASP A 155 -7.04 7.35 -6.44
C ASP A 155 -5.90 7.39 -7.47
N ALA A 156 -5.67 6.29 -8.17
CA ALA A 156 -4.75 6.19 -9.30
C ALA A 156 -5.26 6.86 -10.59
N LYS A 157 -6.50 7.39 -10.59
CA LYS A 157 -7.16 8.02 -11.73
C LYS A 157 -7.15 7.14 -12.99
N LEU A 158 -7.23 5.83 -12.81
CA LEU A 158 -7.19 4.87 -13.92
C LEU A 158 -8.53 4.82 -14.63
N ASN A 159 -8.51 4.97 -15.95
CA ASN A 159 -9.69 4.75 -16.77
C ASN A 159 -9.95 3.24 -16.90
N LEU A 160 -10.77 2.69 -16.01
CA LEU A 160 -11.10 1.26 -16.02
C LEU A 160 -11.69 0.79 -17.36
N ALA A 161 -12.31 1.68 -18.15
CA ALA A 161 -12.81 1.34 -19.49
C ALA A 161 -11.73 0.79 -20.43
N GLU A 162 -10.47 1.16 -20.20
CA GLU A 162 -9.30 0.79 -20.99
C GLU A 162 -8.48 -0.34 -20.35
N ALA A 163 -8.96 -0.91 -19.24
CA ALA A 163 -8.22 -1.94 -18.51
C ALA A 163 -8.26 -3.29 -19.24
N GLU A 164 -7.06 -3.86 -19.40
CA GLU A 164 -6.80 -5.20 -19.89
C GLU A 164 -6.03 -5.97 -18.80
N VAL A 165 -6.47 -7.18 -18.47
CA VAL A 165 -5.75 -8.06 -17.55
C VAL A 165 -4.77 -8.89 -18.37
N ILE A 166 -3.48 -8.70 -18.09
CA ILE A 166 -2.38 -9.39 -18.77
C ILE A 166 -2.14 -10.76 -18.10
N GLU A 167 -2.05 -10.77 -16.78
CA GLU A 167 -1.92 -11.98 -15.97
C GLU A 167 -2.59 -11.76 -14.62
N LYS A 168 -3.18 -12.82 -14.07
CA LYS A 168 -3.76 -12.83 -12.73
C LYS A 168 -3.23 -14.05 -11.99
N ALA A 169 -2.66 -13.84 -10.81
CA ALA A 169 -2.33 -14.92 -9.90
C ALA A 169 -3.62 -15.48 -9.26
N PRO A 170 -3.63 -16.77 -8.91
CA PRO A 170 -4.75 -17.40 -8.21
C PRO A 170 -5.12 -16.61 -6.94
N SER A 171 -6.41 -16.57 -6.63
CA SER A 171 -6.86 -16.08 -5.32
C SER A 171 -6.41 -17.04 -4.22
N GLU A 172 -6.07 -16.50 -3.07
CA GLU A 172 -5.49 -17.25 -1.96
C GLU A 172 -6.34 -17.08 -0.69
N THR A 173 -6.36 -18.10 0.15
CA THR A 173 -6.95 -18.00 1.49
C THR A 173 -5.87 -18.29 2.50
N ILE A 174 -5.59 -17.33 3.38
CA ILE A 174 -4.66 -17.51 4.48
C ILE A 174 -5.43 -17.61 5.79
N THR A 175 -4.89 -18.39 6.71
CA THR A 175 -5.40 -18.49 8.07
C THR A 175 -4.61 -17.57 8.98
N VAL A 176 -5.30 -16.67 9.68
CA VAL A 176 -4.69 -15.70 10.60
C VAL A 176 -5.24 -15.87 12.02
N ASP A 177 -4.36 -15.91 13.01
CA ASP A 177 -4.75 -16.08 14.40
C ASP A 177 -5.21 -14.75 15.02
N VAL A 178 -6.52 -14.53 15.14
CA VAL A 178 -7.12 -13.33 15.72
C VAL A 178 -7.41 -13.49 17.21
N LYS A 179 -7.04 -12.48 18.00
CA LYS A 179 -7.42 -12.40 19.42
C LYS A 179 -8.84 -11.86 19.51
N LYS A 180 -9.78 -12.67 19.99
CA LYS A 180 -11.17 -12.28 20.24
C LYS A 180 -11.44 -12.29 21.73
N TRP A 181 -12.25 -11.35 22.21
CA TRP A 181 -12.69 -11.33 23.60
C TRP A 181 -13.96 -12.15 23.75
N LYS A 182 -13.92 -13.25 24.52
CA LYS A 182 -15.08 -14.10 24.80
C LYS A 182 -15.17 -14.38 26.29
N ASN A 183 -16.35 -14.14 26.86
CA ASN A 183 -16.66 -14.41 28.28
C ASN A 183 -15.62 -13.83 29.27
N GLY A 184 -15.12 -12.62 29.00
CA GLY A 184 -14.14 -11.97 29.89
C GLY A 184 -12.69 -12.45 29.71
N VAL A 185 -12.39 -13.27 28.70
CA VAL A 185 -11.05 -13.78 28.41
C VAL A 185 -10.67 -13.52 26.96
N SER A 186 -9.40 -13.22 26.71
CA SER A 186 -8.83 -13.14 25.36
C SER A 186 -8.55 -14.55 24.85
N VAL A 187 -9.26 -14.98 23.82
CA VAL A 187 -9.05 -16.26 23.13
C VAL A 187 -8.42 -16.01 21.76
N VAL A 188 -7.46 -16.85 21.37
CA VAL A 188 -6.90 -16.84 20.01
C VAL A 188 -7.74 -17.78 19.17
N GLU A 189 -8.32 -17.28 18.10
CA GLU A 189 -9.07 -18.06 17.12
C GLU A 189 -8.45 -17.89 15.75
N SER A 190 -8.42 -18.94 14.95
CA SER A 190 -7.98 -18.84 13.56
C SER A 190 -9.13 -18.34 12.69
N ASP A 191 -8.87 -17.32 11.87
CA ASP A 191 -9.82 -16.75 10.93
C ASP A 191 -9.27 -16.92 9.50
N ASN A 192 -10.14 -17.27 8.56
CA ASN A 192 -9.74 -17.43 7.16
C ASN A 192 -9.98 -16.11 6.44
N ARG A 193 -8.93 -15.55 5.85
CA ARG A 193 -9.02 -14.36 5.03
C ARG A 193 -8.73 -14.69 3.59
N HIS A 194 -9.67 -14.32 2.73
CA HIS A 194 -9.59 -14.55 1.29
C HIS A 194 -9.05 -13.30 0.62
N TYR A 195 -8.11 -13.48 -0.31
CA TYR A 195 -7.46 -12.40 -1.01
C TYR A 195 -7.34 -12.71 -2.48
N VAL A 196 -7.49 -11.68 -3.31
CA VAL A 196 -7.17 -11.80 -4.72
C VAL A 196 -5.65 -11.79 -4.87
N GLY A 197 -5.14 -12.71 -5.68
CA GLY A 197 -3.73 -12.73 -6.02
C GLY A 197 -3.33 -11.51 -6.83
N ALA A 198 -2.02 -11.31 -6.98
CA ALA A 198 -1.43 -10.30 -7.84
C ALA A 198 -2.12 -10.23 -9.22
N CYS A 199 -2.32 -9.04 -9.74
CA CYS A 199 -2.94 -8.80 -11.03
C CYS A 199 -2.09 -7.81 -11.83
N LEU A 200 -1.58 -8.26 -12.97
CA LEU A 200 -0.89 -7.43 -13.94
C LEU A 200 -1.91 -6.87 -14.91
N LEU A 201 -1.98 -5.54 -14.97
CA LEU A 201 -2.95 -4.79 -15.74
C LEU A 201 -2.25 -3.91 -16.76
N LYS A 202 -2.94 -3.67 -17.87
CA LYS A 202 -2.60 -2.64 -18.84
C LYS A 202 -3.76 -1.67 -18.96
N VAL A 203 -3.52 -0.38 -18.79
CA VAL A 203 -4.55 0.67 -18.86
C VAL A 203 -4.01 1.81 -19.70
N GLY A 204 -4.68 2.15 -20.81
CA GLY A 204 -4.24 3.25 -21.68
C GLY A 204 -2.83 3.08 -22.27
N GLY A 205 -2.35 1.84 -22.40
CA GLY A 205 -0.99 1.52 -22.88
C GLY A 205 0.08 1.46 -21.78
N GLU A 206 -0.25 1.87 -20.55
CA GLU A 206 0.61 1.81 -19.39
C GLU A 206 0.40 0.51 -18.62
N TYR A 207 1.41 0.06 -17.87
CA TYR A 207 1.38 -1.22 -17.15
C TYR A 207 1.37 -1.00 -15.64
N PHE A 208 0.53 -1.76 -14.95
CA PHE A 208 0.30 -1.65 -13.52
C PHE A 208 0.33 -3.02 -12.88
N LEU A 209 0.97 -3.12 -11.72
CA LEU A 209 0.86 -4.29 -10.85
C LEU A 209 -0.05 -3.92 -9.68
N PHE A 210 -1.15 -4.65 -9.53
CA PHE A 210 -1.95 -4.67 -8.33
C PHE A 210 -1.56 -5.89 -7.50
N ASP A 211 -1.28 -5.72 -6.21
CA ASP A 211 -1.11 -6.84 -5.28
C ASP A 211 -1.37 -6.37 -3.83
N LEU A 212 -1.32 -7.31 -2.90
CA LEU A 212 -1.28 -7.07 -1.47
C LEU A 212 0.15 -7.24 -0.95
N ASP A 213 0.54 -6.46 0.05
CA ASP A 213 1.79 -6.73 0.74
C ASP A 213 1.70 -8.03 1.56
N ARG A 214 2.28 -9.10 1.02
CA ARG A 214 2.24 -10.44 1.61
C ARG A 214 2.91 -10.53 2.98
N GLU A 215 3.89 -9.68 3.27
CA GLU A 215 4.50 -9.67 4.59
C GLU A 215 3.54 -9.09 5.64
N GLU A 216 2.73 -8.12 5.26
CA GLU A 216 1.72 -7.52 6.13
C GLU A 216 0.52 -8.42 6.39
N LEU A 217 0.19 -9.29 5.43
CA LEU A 217 -0.85 -10.29 5.60
C LEU A 217 -0.58 -11.19 6.83
N LYS A 218 0.69 -11.51 7.11
CA LYS A 218 1.11 -12.24 8.32
C LYS A 218 0.79 -11.49 9.62
N HIS A 219 0.61 -10.18 9.51
CA HIS A 219 0.32 -9.25 10.61
C HIS A 219 -1.13 -8.77 10.64
N LYS A 220 -2.01 -9.36 9.81
CA LYS A 220 -3.45 -9.04 9.71
C LYS A 220 -3.74 -7.65 9.15
N LEU A 221 -2.74 -7.02 8.54
CA LEU A 221 -2.92 -5.79 7.78
C LEU A 221 -3.12 -6.18 6.31
N SER A 222 -4.02 -5.46 5.65
CA SER A 222 -4.31 -5.62 4.22
C SER A 222 -4.05 -4.27 3.59
N ASN A 223 -2.84 -4.05 3.07
CA ASN A 223 -2.54 -2.86 2.29
C ASN A 223 -2.47 -3.25 0.82
N PRO A 224 -3.60 -3.19 0.09
CA PRO A 224 -3.55 -3.27 -1.35
C PRO A 224 -2.83 -2.06 -1.92
N PHE A 225 -2.00 -2.35 -2.89
CA PHE A 225 -1.31 -1.34 -3.67
C PHE A 225 -1.55 -1.57 -5.15
N ILE A 226 -1.52 -0.48 -5.91
CA ILE A 226 -1.29 -0.52 -7.34
C ILE A 226 -0.04 0.30 -7.63
N VAL A 227 0.81 -0.22 -8.50
CA VAL A 227 2.08 0.43 -8.85
C VAL A 227 2.21 0.51 -10.36
N LYS A 228 2.52 1.71 -10.85
CA LYS A 228 2.86 1.95 -12.25
C LYS A 228 4.27 1.42 -12.53
N LEU A 229 4.37 0.47 -13.44
CA LEU A 229 5.62 -0.19 -13.80
C LEU A 229 6.48 0.71 -14.71
N PRO A 230 7.81 0.64 -14.63
CA PRO A 230 8.70 1.46 -15.45
C PRO A 230 8.74 1.03 -16.93
N ARG A 231 8.22 -0.15 -17.26
CA ARG A 231 8.19 -0.70 -18.62
C ARG A 231 7.08 -1.73 -18.78
N ALA A 232 6.75 -2.02 -20.04
CA ALA A 232 5.88 -3.14 -20.38
C ALA A 232 6.50 -4.48 -19.95
N VAL A 233 5.66 -5.35 -19.40
CA VAL A 233 6.00 -6.70 -18.94
C VAL A 233 4.86 -7.65 -19.29
N LYS A 234 5.15 -8.94 -19.38
CA LYS A 234 4.19 -9.97 -19.77
C LYS A 234 3.73 -10.82 -18.60
N THR A 235 4.49 -10.83 -17.51
CA THR A 235 4.18 -11.64 -16.33
C THR A 235 4.30 -10.84 -15.04
N ILE A 236 3.63 -11.29 -13.98
CA ILE A 236 3.69 -10.79 -12.62
C ILE A 236 5.12 -10.91 -12.08
N GLU A 237 5.81 -12.00 -12.39
CA GLU A 237 7.23 -12.16 -12.03
C GLU A 237 8.11 -11.09 -12.71
N GLU A 238 7.92 -10.86 -14.00
CA GLU A 238 8.60 -9.78 -14.73
C GLU A 238 8.23 -8.40 -14.16
N ALA A 239 6.99 -8.21 -13.71
CA ALA A 239 6.54 -6.99 -13.06
C ALA A 239 7.33 -6.74 -11.76
N TYR A 240 7.40 -7.73 -10.88
CA TYR A 240 8.20 -7.66 -9.65
C TYR A 240 9.69 -7.44 -9.93
N ALA A 241 10.25 -8.16 -10.91
CA ALA A 241 11.63 -7.97 -11.32
C ALA A 241 11.88 -6.56 -11.88
N SER A 242 10.89 -5.98 -12.59
CA SER A 242 11.01 -4.63 -13.15
C SER A 242 11.01 -3.52 -12.08
N LEU A 243 10.45 -3.79 -10.90
CA LEU A 243 10.44 -2.89 -9.74
C LEU A 243 11.76 -2.94 -8.95
N LYS A 244 12.63 -3.92 -9.22
CA LYS A 244 13.90 -4.09 -8.54
C LYS A 244 14.99 -3.27 -9.25
N PRO A 245 15.66 -2.32 -8.56
CA PRO A 245 16.79 -1.60 -9.14
C PRO A 245 17.93 -2.54 -9.55
N ALA A 246 18.66 -2.18 -10.60
CA ALA A 246 19.82 -2.96 -11.07
C ALA A 246 20.84 -3.21 -9.94
N LYS A 247 21.06 -2.22 -9.08
CA LYS A 247 21.96 -2.30 -7.92
C LYS A 247 21.55 -3.38 -6.91
N VAL A 248 20.24 -3.55 -6.69
CA VAL A 248 19.70 -4.60 -5.80
C VAL A 248 19.87 -5.96 -6.44
N THR A 249 19.56 -6.09 -7.73
CA THR A 249 19.75 -7.34 -8.48
C THR A 249 21.21 -7.80 -8.45
N MET A 250 22.16 -6.87 -8.66
CA MET A 250 23.59 -7.17 -8.57
C MET A 250 24.01 -7.61 -7.16
N ALA A 251 23.43 -7.03 -6.12
CA ALA A 251 23.70 -7.42 -4.74
C ALA A 251 23.24 -8.85 -4.45
N GLU A 252 22.01 -9.20 -4.85
CA GLU A 252 21.48 -10.57 -4.70
C GLU A 252 22.32 -11.60 -5.46
N VAL A 253 22.69 -11.32 -6.72
CA VAL A 253 23.58 -12.20 -7.51
C VAL A 253 24.95 -12.36 -6.85
N GLY A 254 25.45 -11.32 -6.20
CA GLY A 254 26.70 -11.36 -5.42
C GLY A 254 26.58 -12.03 -4.06
N GLY A 255 25.40 -12.54 -3.68
CA GLY A 255 25.15 -13.13 -2.36
C GLY A 255 25.16 -12.11 -1.21
N ILE A 256 25.04 -10.82 -1.51
CA ILE A 256 24.93 -9.75 -0.51
C ILE A 256 23.50 -9.75 0.05
N PRO A 257 23.32 -9.80 1.38
CA PRO A 257 21.99 -9.77 1.98
C PRO A 257 21.20 -8.53 1.54
N VAL A 258 19.94 -8.76 1.16
CA VAL A 258 18.97 -7.71 0.84
C VAL A 258 17.72 -7.90 1.68
N GLN A 259 17.25 -6.82 2.30
CA GLN A 259 15.95 -6.77 2.95
C GLN A 259 15.02 -5.80 2.21
N ARG A 260 13.70 -5.93 2.39
CA ARG A 260 12.71 -5.04 1.77
C ARG A 260 11.68 -4.58 2.81
N GLN A 261 11.29 -3.31 2.74
CA GLN A 261 10.14 -2.75 3.47
C GLN A 261 9.45 -1.70 2.59
N GLY A 262 8.20 -1.94 2.20
CA GLY A 262 7.47 -1.05 1.29
C GLY A 262 8.18 -0.87 -0.05
N GLU A 263 8.48 0.39 -0.38
CA GLU A 263 9.20 0.79 -1.59
C GLU A 263 10.73 0.72 -1.46
N TRP A 264 11.26 0.43 -0.28
CA TRP A 264 12.70 0.42 -0.03
C TRP A 264 13.29 -0.98 -0.04
N PHE A 265 14.42 -1.11 -0.75
CA PHE A 265 15.35 -2.22 -0.59
C PHE A 265 16.53 -1.77 0.27
N PHE A 266 17.01 -2.62 1.15
CA PHE A 266 18.17 -2.37 2.00
C PHE A 266 19.24 -3.37 1.60
N ILE A 267 20.38 -2.89 1.11
CA ILE A 267 21.52 -3.73 0.71
C ILE A 267 22.56 -3.70 1.82
N HIS A 268 22.92 -4.85 2.38
CA HIS A 268 23.91 -4.91 3.46
C HIS A 268 25.29 -4.41 2.98
N ARG A 269 25.97 -3.60 3.79
CA ARG A 269 27.30 -3.06 3.47
C ARG A 269 28.37 -3.48 4.46
N MET A 270 28.08 -3.47 5.76
CA MET A 270 29.05 -3.81 6.81
C MET A 270 28.35 -4.09 8.14
N ASP A 271 28.88 -5.02 8.92
CA ASP A 271 28.32 -5.35 10.23
C ASP A 271 28.54 -4.20 11.24
N ASP A 272 29.71 -3.57 11.19
CA ASP A 272 30.10 -2.47 12.07
C ASP A 272 30.71 -1.33 11.25
N LEU A 273 30.53 -0.08 11.72
CA LEU A 273 31.30 1.04 11.18
C LEU A 273 32.77 0.89 11.60
N PRO A 274 33.71 1.44 10.81
CA PRO A 274 35.08 1.60 11.28
C PRO A 274 35.10 2.38 12.60
N ALA A 275 36.00 1.99 13.51
CA ALA A 275 36.12 2.62 14.84
C ALA A 275 36.35 4.14 14.76
N GLU A 276 37.03 4.58 13.71
CA GLU A 276 37.23 5.99 13.38
C GLU A 276 36.50 6.30 12.07
N LEU A 277 35.44 7.09 12.16
CA LEU A 277 34.82 7.73 10.99
C LEU A 277 35.70 8.89 10.53
N PRO A 278 35.68 9.24 9.23
CA PRO A 278 36.38 10.44 8.77
C PRO A 278 35.88 11.65 9.55
N GLU A 279 36.80 12.50 10.01
CA GLU A 279 36.40 13.76 10.62
C GLU A 279 35.91 14.74 9.53
N PRO A 280 34.92 15.60 9.83
CA PRO A 280 34.58 16.70 8.93
C PRO A 280 35.82 17.60 8.72
N PRO A 281 36.00 18.19 7.52
CA PRO A 281 37.04 19.18 7.30
C PRO A 281 37.02 20.27 8.37
N LYS A 282 38.19 20.64 8.91
CA LYS A 282 38.29 21.61 10.02
C LYS A 282 37.56 22.91 9.73
N GLU A 283 37.62 23.40 8.50
CA GLU A 283 36.93 24.61 8.04
C GLU A 283 35.40 24.45 8.10
N LEU A 284 34.88 23.30 7.66
CA LEU A 284 33.46 22.99 7.70
C LEU A 284 32.96 22.90 9.14
N LYS A 285 33.73 22.24 10.01
CA LYS A 285 33.45 22.15 11.44
C LYS A 285 33.46 23.53 12.09
N ALA A 286 34.47 24.35 11.80
CA ALA A 286 34.54 25.73 12.29
C ALA A 286 33.36 26.58 11.79
N MET A 287 32.89 26.39 10.56
CA MET A 287 31.67 27.06 10.09
C MET A 287 30.45 26.60 10.88
N ALA A 288 30.25 25.29 11.07
CA ALA A 288 29.11 24.74 11.79
C ALA A 288 29.08 25.15 13.28
N ASP A 289 30.24 25.22 13.93
CA ASP A 289 30.39 25.57 15.34
C ASP A 289 30.21 27.09 15.60
N ASN A 290 30.22 27.92 14.56
CA ASN A 290 30.12 29.38 14.64
C ASN A 290 28.85 29.91 13.93
N PRO A 291 27.65 29.80 14.56
CA PRO A 291 26.43 30.38 14.01
C PRO A 291 26.58 31.90 13.79
N PRO A 292 25.99 32.45 12.71
CA PRO A 292 26.06 33.89 12.45
C PRO A 292 25.33 34.66 13.55
N ASP A 293 25.97 35.71 14.07
CA ASP A 293 25.38 36.61 15.06
C ASP A 293 24.83 37.88 14.37
N ALA A 294 23.51 38.05 14.36
CA ALA A 294 22.79 39.18 13.82
C ALA A 294 23.26 40.53 14.42
N ARG A 295 23.69 40.55 15.68
CA ARG A 295 24.21 41.77 16.35
C ARG A 295 25.48 42.29 15.70
N LEU A 296 26.33 41.39 15.23
CA LEU A 296 27.55 41.75 14.50
C LEU A 296 27.25 42.33 13.11
N MET A 297 26.00 42.19 12.64
CA MET A 297 25.51 42.70 11.36
C MET A 297 24.56 43.88 11.51
N GLY A 298 24.46 44.49 12.71
CA GLY A 298 23.66 45.69 12.95
C GLY A 298 22.22 45.45 13.39
N ALA A 299 21.82 44.20 13.65
CA ALA A 299 20.50 43.92 14.19
C ALA A 299 20.36 44.38 15.65
N THR A 300 19.17 44.87 16.00
CA THR A 300 18.75 45.04 17.39
C THR A 300 18.13 43.73 17.86
N ALA A 301 18.80 43.03 18.77
CA ALA A 301 18.35 41.74 19.30
C ALA A 301 17.75 41.92 20.70
N ASN A 302 16.68 41.18 21.03
CA ASN A 302 16.11 41.22 22.38
C ASN A 302 16.87 40.28 23.35
N GLU A 303 16.43 40.22 24.60
CA GLU A 303 17.07 39.41 25.66
C GLU A 303 16.96 37.89 25.46
N HIS A 304 16.08 37.41 24.58
CA HIS A 304 15.87 35.99 24.25
C HIS A 304 16.60 35.54 22.97
N TYR A 305 17.41 36.42 22.37
CA TYR A 305 18.12 36.11 21.15
C TYR A 305 19.25 35.07 21.35
N GLU A 306 19.28 34.09 20.47
CA GLU A 306 20.34 33.08 20.34
C GLU A 306 20.91 33.10 18.92
N PRO A 307 22.24 33.12 18.72
CA PRO A 307 22.86 33.06 17.39
C PRO A 307 22.35 31.87 16.57
N GLY A 308 22.03 32.11 15.30
CA GLY A 308 21.49 31.10 14.37
C GLY A 308 20.00 30.81 14.49
N ARG A 309 19.27 31.44 15.44
CA ARG A 309 17.80 31.38 15.49
C ARG A 309 17.19 32.57 14.76
N ASN A 310 16.15 32.31 13.96
CA ASN A 310 15.47 33.27 13.10
C ASN A 310 14.42 34.16 13.80
N TYR A 311 14.32 34.07 15.13
CA TYR A 311 13.39 34.86 15.92
C TYR A 311 14.18 35.73 16.91
N CYS A 312 13.60 36.88 17.29
CA CYS A 312 14.14 37.81 18.29
C CYS A 312 15.24 38.80 17.83
N TYR A 313 15.24 39.22 16.57
CA TYR A 313 16.05 40.35 16.11
C TYR A 313 15.30 41.20 15.07
N ASP A 314 15.65 42.48 14.98
CA ASP A 314 15.17 43.41 13.96
C ASP A 314 16.34 44.13 13.29
N PHE A 315 16.33 44.16 11.96
CA PHE A 315 17.29 44.94 11.16
C PHE A 315 16.67 46.27 10.73
N THR A 316 17.42 47.36 10.89
CA THR A 316 17.04 48.68 10.33
C THR A 316 17.37 48.79 8.85
N ASP A 317 18.39 48.05 8.38
CA ASP A 317 18.81 47.99 6.98
C ASP A 317 18.44 46.63 6.35
N LYS A 318 17.61 46.67 5.31
CA LYS A 318 17.18 45.48 4.56
C LYS A 318 18.33 44.76 3.85
N ALA A 319 19.41 45.44 3.50
CA ALA A 319 20.58 44.81 2.92
C ALA A 319 21.32 43.95 3.94
N GLN A 320 21.40 44.40 5.20
CA GLN A 320 22.01 43.64 6.30
C GLN A 320 21.18 42.41 6.67
N GLU A 321 19.85 42.55 6.67
CA GLU A 321 18.93 41.42 6.89
C GLU A 321 19.13 40.32 5.83
N ALA A 322 19.15 40.69 4.54
CA ALA A 322 19.36 39.74 3.44
C ALA A 322 20.73 39.04 3.53
N LEU A 323 21.78 39.78 3.92
CA LEU A 323 23.12 39.20 4.15
C LEU A 323 23.12 38.22 5.33
N TYR A 324 22.41 38.55 6.42
CA TYR A 324 22.28 37.66 7.57
C TYR A 324 21.53 36.37 7.20
N GLU A 325 20.40 36.47 6.48
CA GLU A 325 19.66 35.30 6.00
C GLU A 325 20.52 34.41 5.10
N GLN A 326 21.35 34.99 4.22
CA GLN A 326 22.31 34.24 3.42
C GLN A 326 23.33 33.50 4.30
N LYS A 327 23.90 34.17 5.30
CA LYS A 327 24.85 33.59 6.25
C LYS A 327 24.23 32.46 7.09
N VAL A 328 22.97 32.60 7.49
CA VAL A 328 22.21 31.54 8.18
C VAL A 328 22.07 30.33 7.27
N LYS A 329 21.68 30.52 5.99
CA LYS A 329 21.59 29.40 5.02
C LYS A 329 22.94 28.70 4.82
N GLU A 330 24.03 29.45 4.73
CA GLU A 330 25.39 28.90 4.62
C GLU A 330 25.78 28.09 5.87
N TRP A 331 25.47 28.61 7.06
CA TRP A 331 25.70 27.94 8.34
C TRP A 331 24.86 26.67 8.48
N GLU A 332 23.56 26.71 8.20
CA GLU A 332 22.67 25.55 8.22
C GLU A 332 23.17 24.46 7.26
N ALA A 333 23.61 24.84 6.06
CA ALA A 333 24.22 23.91 5.11
C ALA A 333 25.54 23.32 5.63
N ALA A 334 26.35 24.08 6.37
CA ALA A 334 27.56 23.57 7.00
C ALA A 334 27.24 22.58 8.15
N VAL A 335 26.30 22.93 9.02
CA VAL A 335 25.80 22.06 10.10
C VAL A 335 25.29 20.74 9.52
N GLU A 336 24.48 20.79 8.45
CA GLU A 336 23.95 19.58 7.82
C GLU A 336 25.05 18.72 7.20
N LYS A 337 26.08 19.34 6.59
CA LYS A 337 27.25 18.59 6.11
C LYS A 337 28.05 17.98 7.25
N VAL A 338 28.22 18.65 8.39
CA VAL A 338 28.90 18.07 9.57
C VAL A 338 28.10 16.90 10.13
N ARG A 339 26.76 16.99 10.16
CA ARG A 339 25.86 15.90 10.58
C ARG A 339 26.00 14.64 9.72
N ASN A 340 26.48 14.75 8.49
CA ASN A 340 26.72 13.58 7.64
C ASN A 340 27.89 12.71 8.11
N TYR A 341 28.72 13.20 9.04
CA TYR A 341 29.87 12.48 9.59
C TYR A 341 29.57 11.68 10.87
N SER A 342 28.33 11.75 11.39
CA SER A 342 27.95 11.00 12.60
C SER A 342 26.58 10.32 12.44
N PRO A 343 26.40 9.09 12.98
CA PRO A 343 25.11 8.44 13.07
C PRO A 343 24.07 9.28 13.81
N ARG A 344 22.87 9.40 13.25
CA ARG A 344 21.73 10.09 13.86
C ARG A 344 20.40 9.50 13.42
N GLU A 345 19.31 9.90 14.06
CA GLU A 345 17.98 9.62 13.50
C GLU A 345 17.80 10.36 12.17
N GLY A 346 17.09 9.73 11.23
CA GLY A 346 16.87 10.27 9.89
C GLY A 346 15.56 9.77 9.27
N GLU A 347 15.33 10.18 8.03
CA GLU A 347 14.17 9.79 7.26
C GLU A 347 14.56 9.37 5.84
N LEU A 348 13.89 8.36 5.30
CA LEU A 348 13.98 7.93 3.91
C LEU A 348 12.67 8.29 3.21
N ARG A 349 12.74 9.03 2.10
CA ARG A 349 11.55 9.44 1.33
C ARG A 349 11.76 9.23 -0.16
N GLN A 350 10.78 8.63 -0.82
CA GLN A 350 10.72 8.47 -2.28
C GLN A 350 9.53 9.28 -2.81
N GLY A 351 9.81 10.33 -3.58
CA GLY A 351 8.76 11.20 -4.13
C GLY A 351 7.90 11.85 -3.03
N GLU A 352 6.58 11.81 -3.22
CA GLU A 352 5.58 12.37 -2.28
C GLU A 352 5.13 11.36 -1.21
N ASN A 353 5.69 10.15 -1.19
CA ASN A 353 5.31 9.13 -0.24
C ASN A 353 5.65 9.54 1.20
N ARG A 354 4.95 8.93 2.16
CA ARG A 354 5.25 9.10 3.59
C ARG A 354 6.69 8.62 3.86
N PRO A 355 7.44 9.31 4.72
CA PRO A 355 8.82 8.92 4.99
C PRO A 355 8.86 7.67 5.89
N ASN A 356 9.93 6.88 5.74
CA ASN A 356 10.32 5.90 6.75
C ASN A 356 11.28 6.58 7.72
N SER A 357 10.99 6.52 9.02
CA SER A 357 11.97 6.95 10.02
C SER A 357 13.00 5.84 10.25
N VAL A 358 14.26 6.23 10.38
CA VAL A 358 15.39 5.33 10.65
C VAL A 358 16.08 5.76 11.95
N GLU A 359 16.38 4.80 12.82
CA GLU A 359 17.06 5.05 14.09
C GLU A 359 18.48 5.59 13.89
N LYS A 360 19.20 5.06 12.89
CA LYS A 360 20.54 5.50 12.54
C LYS A 360 20.63 5.73 11.04
N PHE A 361 21.12 6.91 10.68
CA PHE A 361 21.31 7.46 9.35
C PHE A 361 22.69 8.10 9.30
N LEU A 362 23.44 7.80 8.26
CA LEU A 362 24.78 8.31 8.01
C LEU A 362 24.96 8.53 6.51
N VAL A 363 25.68 9.59 6.10
CA VAL A 363 26.04 9.79 4.70
C VAL A 363 27.55 9.74 4.56
N LEU A 364 28.07 8.59 4.16
CA LEU A 364 29.50 8.36 4.05
C LEU A 364 29.92 8.34 2.58
N ASN A 365 30.79 9.27 2.18
CA ASN A 365 31.28 9.40 0.80
C ASN A 365 30.16 9.49 -0.26
N GLY A 366 29.07 10.19 0.08
CA GLY A 366 27.90 10.34 -0.79
C GLY A 366 26.97 9.11 -0.84
N VAL A 367 27.26 8.06 -0.06
CA VAL A 367 26.39 6.90 0.10
C VAL A 367 25.61 7.04 1.40
N VAL A 368 24.30 6.94 1.32
CA VAL A 368 23.43 6.88 2.50
C VAL A 368 23.53 5.48 3.10
N LEU A 369 23.77 5.40 4.40
CA LEU A 369 23.80 4.17 5.18
C LEU A 369 22.80 4.30 6.34
N VAL A 370 22.06 3.23 6.61
CA VAL A 370 21.09 3.16 7.69
C VAL A 370 21.29 1.91 8.54
N SER A 371 20.91 1.99 9.81
CA SER A 371 21.02 0.90 10.78
C SER A 371 19.93 1.02 11.86
N GLY A 372 19.70 -0.06 12.59
CA GLY A 372 18.75 -0.10 13.70
C GLY A 372 17.31 -0.26 13.22
N LEU A 373 16.36 0.33 13.94
CA LEU A 373 14.94 0.19 13.64
C LEU A 373 14.50 1.12 12.50
N VAL A 374 13.81 0.57 11.51
CA VAL A 374 13.18 1.32 10.41
C VAL A 374 11.66 1.22 10.53
N ARG A 375 10.99 2.36 10.66
CA ARG A 375 9.54 2.44 10.85
C ARG A 375 8.87 3.18 9.70
N HIS A 376 7.75 2.66 9.22
CA HIS A 376 6.90 3.43 8.31
C HIS A 376 6.02 4.39 9.12
N THR A 377 6.10 5.70 8.87
CA THR A 377 5.37 6.70 9.67
C THR A 377 3.85 6.55 9.59
N GLY A 378 3.33 5.98 8.50
CA GLY A 378 1.91 5.66 8.33
C GLY A 378 1.42 4.38 9.04
N ARG A 379 2.32 3.61 9.68
CA ARG A 379 2.06 2.24 10.20
C ARG A 379 1.48 1.28 9.16
N GLU A 380 1.76 1.55 7.89
CA GLU A 380 1.35 0.72 6.76
C GLU A 380 2.18 -0.57 6.82
N HIS A 381 3.50 -0.45 6.83
CA HIS A 381 4.42 -1.59 6.91
C HIS A 381 4.85 -1.95 8.33
N ARG A 382 5.17 -3.23 8.55
CA ARG A 382 5.85 -3.68 9.78
C ARG A 382 7.25 -3.09 9.88
N ASP A 383 7.61 -2.63 11.08
CA ASP A 383 8.96 -2.22 11.41
C ASP A 383 9.98 -3.35 11.15
N ILE A 384 11.08 -3.03 10.47
CA ILE A 384 12.21 -3.95 10.29
C ILE A 384 13.38 -3.48 11.15
N ARG A 385 14.19 -4.42 11.63
CA ARG A 385 15.43 -4.12 12.34
C ARG A 385 16.62 -4.53 11.48
N LEU A 386 17.46 -3.56 11.17
CA LEU A 386 18.65 -3.72 10.35
C LEU A 386 19.86 -3.91 11.27
N GLU A 387 20.36 -5.14 11.37
CA GLU A 387 21.63 -5.45 12.05
C GLU A 387 22.79 -5.08 11.13
N GLY A 388 23.70 -4.24 11.60
CA GLY A 388 24.75 -3.62 10.78
C GLY A 388 24.25 -2.42 9.97
N TRP A 389 25.00 -2.06 8.93
CA TRP A 389 24.80 -0.87 8.11
C TRP A 389 24.42 -1.24 6.68
N TRP A 390 23.33 -0.65 6.23
CA TRP A 390 22.65 -0.99 5.00
C TRP A 390 22.50 0.22 4.12
N GLU A 391 22.65 0.06 2.81
CA GLU A 391 22.34 1.10 1.85
C GLU A 391 20.86 1.01 1.45
N PRO A 392 20.04 2.04 1.70
CA PRO A 392 18.66 2.08 1.24
C PRO A 392 18.62 2.46 -0.25
N VAL A 393 17.92 1.67 -1.04
CA VAL A 393 17.71 1.88 -2.48
C VAL A 393 16.21 1.85 -2.76
N PRO A 394 15.62 2.94 -3.27
CA PRO A 394 14.20 2.96 -3.59
C PRO A 394 13.92 2.04 -4.78
N ASN A 395 12.71 1.49 -4.87
CA ASN A 395 12.27 0.71 -6.01
C ASN A 395 12.19 1.59 -7.29
N THR A 396 12.03 0.95 -8.44
CA THR A 396 11.93 1.64 -9.74
C THR A 396 10.49 1.96 -10.15
N ALA A 397 9.54 1.92 -9.21
CA ALA A 397 8.17 2.31 -9.49
C ALA A 397 8.11 3.75 -10.02
N VAL A 398 7.29 3.98 -11.04
CA VAL A 398 7.06 5.36 -11.52
C VAL A 398 6.16 6.11 -10.55
N GLN A 399 5.10 5.44 -10.09
CA GLN A 399 4.11 5.92 -9.13
C GLN A 399 3.52 4.73 -8.37
N SER A 400 3.17 4.92 -7.11
CA SER A 400 2.44 3.93 -6.30
C SER A 400 1.22 4.59 -5.66
N TRP A 401 0.15 3.82 -5.53
CA TRP A 401 -1.04 4.21 -4.79
C TRP A 401 -1.40 3.07 -3.86
N GLN A 402 -1.68 3.42 -2.61
CA GLN A 402 -2.08 2.49 -1.57
C GLN A 402 -3.43 2.97 -1.03
N VAL A 403 -4.33 2.03 -0.72
CA VAL A 403 -5.53 2.38 0.03
C VAL A 403 -5.21 2.30 1.51
N SER A 404 -5.22 3.45 2.18
CA SER A 404 -5.31 3.52 3.63
C SER A 404 -6.76 3.26 4.06
N GLY A 405 -7.02 2.21 4.85
CA GLY A 405 -8.34 1.91 5.40
C GLY A 405 -8.63 0.41 5.53
N GLU A 406 -9.83 0.07 5.99
CA GLU A 406 -10.29 -1.32 6.03
C GLU A 406 -10.71 -1.78 4.63
N VAL A 407 -10.04 -2.81 4.12
CA VAL A 407 -10.36 -3.54 2.89
C VAL A 407 -10.79 -4.94 3.30
N ASP A 408 -11.92 -5.42 2.78
CA ASP A 408 -12.57 -6.69 3.19
C ASP A 408 -12.04 -7.91 2.43
#